data_AF-Q6AA50-F1
#
_entry.id   AF-Q6AA50-F1
#
_cell.length_a   1.000
_cell.length_b   1.000
_cell.length_c   1.000
_cell.angle_alpha   90.00
_cell.angle_beta   90.00
_cell.angle_gamma   90.00
#
_symmetry.space_group_name_H-M   'P 1'
#
loop_
_entity.id
_entity.type
_entity.pdbx_description
1 polymer ?
#
loop_
_entity_poly.entity_id
_entity_poly.type
_entity_poly.pdbx_seq_one_letter_code
_entity_poly.pdbx_strand_id
1 'polypeptide(L)'
;MPESSIVMPEVPLADYATPSTPGVVEATSKYAKTHTVCLMEYHGAFTWGPDVWAAYMAMERLEYTAQITYLLERRDGLRELPDDEIVKLVSMRPQYGL
;
A
#
# COMPACT_ATOMS: atom_id res chain seq x y z
N MET A 1 2.20 -7.15 -8.71
CA MET A 1 3.59 -7.65 -8.71
C MET A 1 3.75 -8.63 -7.57
N PRO A 2 4.31 -9.84 -7.78
CA PRO A 2 4.39 -10.87 -6.75
C PRO A 2 5.04 -10.42 -5.43
N GLU A 3 6.18 -9.72 -5.51
CA GLU A 3 6.93 -9.25 -4.35
C GLU A 3 6.16 -8.18 -3.56
N SER A 4 5.48 -7.27 -4.27
CA SER A 4 4.58 -6.30 -3.63
C SER A 4 3.41 -6.99 -2.95
N SER A 5 2.85 -8.07 -3.53
CA SER A 5 1.77 -8.84 -2.91
C SER A 5 2.18 -9.57 -1.63
N ILE A 6 3.47 -9.89 -1.44
CA ILE A 6 3.97 -10.44 -0.17
C ILE A 6 4.03 -9.32 0.88
N VAL A 7 4.75 -8.24 0.58
CA VAL A 7 5.13 -7.22 1.57
C VAL A 7 3.98 -6.24 1.86
N MET A 8 3.22 -5.88 0.84
CA MET A 8 2.18 -4.86 0.84
C MET A 8 0.97 -5.35 0.03
N PRO A 9 0.26 -6.40 0.52
CA PRO A 9 -0.85 -7.04 -0.20
C PRO A 9 -2.06 -6.12 -0.37
N GLU A 10 -2.27 -5.22 0.59
CA GLU A 10 -3.39 -4.29 0.61
C GLU A 10 -2.86 -2.88 0.89
N VAL A 11 -3.42 -1.90 0.17
CA VAL A 11 -3.15 -0.48 0.37
C VAL A 11 -4.49 0.22 0.65
N PRO A 12 -4.76 0.64 1.89
CA PRO A 12 -6.03 1.25 2.22
C PRO A 12 -6.11 2.68 1.66
N LEU A 13 -7.30 3.08 1.20
CA LEU A 13 -7.64 4.46 0.89
C LEU A 13 -8.41 5.06 2.07
N ALA A 14 -7.86 6.11 2.67
CA ALA A 14 -8.55 6.91 3.68
C ALA A 14 -9.47 7.92 3.01
N ASP A 15 -10.64 8.11 3.62
CA ASP A 15 -11.63 9.11 3.22
C ASP A 15 -11.01 10.52 3.26
N TYR A 16 -11.42 11.39 2.34
CA TYR A 16 -10.93 12.76 2.31
C TYR A 16 -11.20 13.51 3.63
N ALA A 17 -10.20 14.25 4.09
CA ALA A 17 -10.32 15.25 5.13
C ALA A 17 -9.48 16.48 4.77
N THR A 18 -9.91 17.66 5.22
CA THR A 18 -9.16 18.90 4.98
C THR A 18 -7.75 18.79 5.58
N PRO A 19 -6.68 19.14 4.82
CA PRO A 19 -5.31 19.09 5.32
C PRO A 19 -5.12 19.86 6.62
N SER A 20 -4.23 19.39 7.48
CA SER A 20 -3.89 20.00 8.79
C SER A 20 -5.06 20.05 9.78
N THR A 21 -6.05 19.17 9.65
CA THR A 21 -7.15 19.01 10.61
C THR A 21 -7.10 17.66 11.34
N PRO A 22 -7.72 17.53 12.52
CA PRO A 22 -7.88 16.25 13.20
C PRO A 22 -8.54 15.16 12.34
N GLY A 23 -9.37 15.54 11.36
CA GLY A 23 -10.02 14.61 10.45
C GLY A 23 -9.04 13.74 9.65
N VAL A 24 -7.84 14.25 9.31
CA VAL A 24 -6.79 13.45 8.66
C VAL A 24 -6.30 12.33 9.58
N VAL A 25 -6.14 12.62 10.88
CA VAL A 25 -5.72 11.63 11.87
C VAL A 25 -6.81 10.59 12.06
N GLU A 26 -8.08 11.00 12.16
CA GLU A 26 -9.22 10.08 12.29
C GLU A 26 -9.34 9.15 11.07
N ALA A 27 -9.21 9.71 9.86
CA ALA A 27 -9.32 8.94 8.62
C ALA A 27 -8.18 7.94 8.42
N THR A 28 -6.96 8.27 8.85
CA THR A 28 -5.76 7.45 8.59
C THR A 28 -5.39 6.50 9.75
N SER A 29 -5.56 6.92 11.01
CA SER A 29 -5.09 6.16 12.18
C SER A 29 -5.76 4.79 12.36
N LYS A 30 -6.96 4.59 11.79
CA LYS A 30 -7.65 3.29 11.79
C LYS A 30 -6.84 2.17 11.11
N TYR A 31 -5.93 2.52 10.20
CA TYR A 31 -5.07 1.57 9.49
C TYR A 31 -3.70 1.35 10.15
N ALA A 32 -3.30 2.19 11.11
CA ALA A 32 -1.94 2.22 11.66
C ALA A 32 -1.50 0.90 12.31
N LYS A 33 -2.44 0.09 12.81
CA LYS A 33 -2.17 -1.19 13.47
C LYS A 33 -2.05 -2.38 12.52
N THR A 34 -2.57 -2.25 11.30
CA THR A 34 -2.71 -3.38 10.36
C THR A 34 -1.90 -3.18 9.09
N HIS A 35 -1.58 -1.94 8.74
CA HIS A 35 -0.83 -1.59 7.54
C HIS A 35 0.41 -0.78 7.90
N THR A 36 1.30 -0.61 6.92
CA THR A 36 2.47 0.29 6.97
C THR A 36 2.36 1.43 5.95
N VAL A 37 1.19 1.54 5.31
CA VAL A 37 0.90 2.45 4.20
C VAL A 37 -0.58 2.82 4.21
N CYS A 38 -0.89 4.04 3.75
CA CYS A 38 -2.26 4.50 3.52
C CYS A 38 -2.26 5.57 2.42
N LEU A 39 -3.12 5.40 1.42
CA LEU A 39 -3.46 6.45 0.47
C LEU A 39 -4.49 7.39 1.10
N MET A 40 -4.43 8.66 0.73
CA MET A 40 -5.39 9.68 1.13
C MET A 40 -6.10 10.20 -0.12
N GLU A 41 -7.42 10.07 -0.14
CA GLU A 41 -8.25 10.55 -1.24
C GLU A 41 -7.94 12.03 -1.55
N TYR A 42 -7.69 12.34 -2.82
CA TYR A 42 -7.31 13.68 -3.34
C TYR A 42 -6.07 14.35 -2.71
N HIS A 43 -5.19 13.61 -2.05
CA HIS A 43 -4.06 14.22 -1.32
C HIS A 43 -2.71 13.59 -1.62
N GLY A 44 -2.54 12.30 -1.33
CA GLY A 44 -1.23 11.65 -1.41
C GLY A 44 -1.19 10.35 -0.62
N ALA A 45 -0.06 10.07 0.03
CA ALA A 45 0.14 8.85 0.80
C ALA A 45 0.93 9.10 2.09
N PHE A 46 0.72 8.23 3.08
CA PHE A 46 1.54 8.12 4.29
C PHE A 46 2.07 6.70 4.43
N THR A 47 3.33 6.59 4.85
CA THR A 47 3.96 5.31 5.20
C THR A 47 4.67 5.40 6.54
N TRP A 48 4.74 4.28 7.24
CA TRP A 48 5.37 4.18 8.56
C TRP A 48 6.01 2.81 8.74
N GLY A 49 6.93 2.71 9.70
CA GLY A 49 7.69 1.48 9.96
C GLY A 49 8.53 1.59 11.24
N PRO A 50 9.30 0.53 11.57
CA PRO A 50 10.16 0.51 12.76
C PRO A 50 11.28 1.57 12.73
N ASP A 51 11.65 2.03 11.54
CA ASP A 51 12.59 3.12 11.33
C ASP A 51 12.24 3.89 10.05
N VAL A 52 12.93 5.02 9.85
CA VAL A 52 12.73 5.91 8.70
C VAL A 52 13.04 5.21 7.37
N TRP A 53 13.98 4.26 7.37
CA TRP A 53 14.36 3.53 6.16
C TRP A 53 13.27 2.56 5.72
N ALA A 54 12.66 1.82 6.66
CA ALA A 54 11.51 0.96 6.40
C ALA A 54 10.31 1.76 5.88
N ALA A 55 10.01 2.91 6.49
CA ALA A 55 8.95 3.80 6.02
C ALA A 55 9.21 4.35 4.61
N TYR A 56 10.46 4.73 4.31
CA TYR A 56 10.89 5.17 2.99
C TYR A 56 10.75 4.06 1.93
N MET A 57 11.19 2.84 2.25
CA MET A 57 11.08 1.69 1.36
C MET A 57 9.63 1.26 1.11
N ALA A 58 8.74 1.45 2.09
CA ALA A 58 7.31 1.27 1.87
C ALA A 58 6.75 2.32 0.89
N MET A 59 7.20 3.58 0.97
CA MET A 59 6.79 4.64 0.05
C MET A 59 7.29 4.38 -1.37
N GLU A 60 8.56 3.97 -1.51
CA GLU A 60 9.14 3.63 -2.82
C GLU A 60 8.36 2.48 -3.48
N ARG A 61 8.05 1.42 -2.73
CA ARG A 61 7.25 0.30 -3.22
C ARG A 61 5.84 0.72 -3.63
N LEU A 62 5.19 1.59 -2.85
CA LEU A 62 3.87 2.14 -3.16
C LEU A 62 3.90 2.89 -4.49
N GLU A 63 4.80 3.87 -4.61
CA GLU A 63 4.90 4.72 -5.80
C GLU A 63 5.23 3.89 -7.04
N TYR A 64 6.20 2.98 -6.95
CA TYR A 64 6.57 2.11 -8.06
C TYR A 64 5.40 1.23 -8.52
N THR A 65 4.68 0.63 -7.57
CA THR A 65 3.50 -0.19 -7.87
C THR A 65 2.40 0.67 -8.50
N ALA A 66 2.13 1.86 -7.97
CA ALA A 66 1.12 2.78 -8.51
C ALA A 66 1.46 3.23 -9.94
N GLN A 67 2.72 3.57 -10.22
CA GLN A 67 3.18 3.96 -11.55
C GLN A 67 3.00 2.82 -12.57
N ILE A 68 3.39 1.59 -12.22
CA ILE A 68 3.20 0.43 -13.11
C ILE A 68 1.72 0.19 -13.37
N THR A 69 0.89 0.17 -12.32
CA THR A 69 -0.56 -0.02 -12.44
C THR A 69 -1.17 1.04 -13.36
N TYR A 70 -0.86 2.32 -13.12
CA TYR A 70 -1.33 3.44 -13.93
C TYR A 70 -0.94 3.34 -15.42
N LEU A 71 0.28 2.85 -15.70
CA LEU A 71 0.77 2.66 -17.07
C LEU A 71 0.09 1.47 -17.75
N LEU A 72 -0.15 0.37 -17.03
CA LEU A 72 -0.81 -0.83 -17.57
C LEU A 72 -2.29 -0.60 -17.87
N GLU A 73 -3.00 0.11 -17.00
CA GLU A 73 -4.40 0.50 -17.21
C GLU A 73 -4.61 1.28 -18.51
N ARG A 74 -3.59 2.00 -18.99
CA ARG A 74 -3.65 2.82 -20.21
C ARG A 74 -3.34 2.09 -21.50
N ARG A 75 -2.74 0.90 -21.46
CA ARG A 75 -2.34 0.17 -22.68
C ARG A 75 -3.34 -0.88 -23.09
N ASP A 76 -3.50 -1.92 -22.27
CA ASP A 76 -4.33 -3.10 -22.61
C ASP A 76 -5.11 -3.63 -21.38
N GLY A 77 -5.21 -2.83 -20.32
CA GLY A 77 -5.83 -3.22 -19.06
C GLY A 77 -4.90 -4.00 -18.12
N LEU A 78 -5.31 -4.13 -16.87
CA LEU A 78 -4.55 -4.86 -15.85
C LEU A 78 -4.72 -6.38 -16.02
N ARG A 79 -3.60 -7.11 -16.06
CA ARG A 79 -3.60 -8.57 -15.87
C ARG A 79 -3.18 -8.87 -14.44
N GLU A 80 -4.17 -9.18 -13.61
CA GLU A 80 -3.96 -9.48 -12.20
C GLU A 80 -3.45 -10.91 -12.00
N LEU A 81 -2.80 -11.12 -10.85
CA LEU A 81 -2.49 -12.47 -10.40
C LEU A 81 -3.80 -13.15 -9.98
N PRO A 82 -3.97 -14.45 -10.27
CA PRO A 82 -5.08 -15.22 -9.72
C PRO A 82 -5.13 -15.15 -8.19
N ASP A 83 -6.34 -15.15 -7.62
CA ASP A 83 -6.54 -15.06 -6.17
C ASP A 83 -5.80 -16.16 -5.40
N ASP A 84 -5.70 -17.37 -5.95
CA ASP A 84 -4.98 -18.48 -5.32
C ASP A 84 -3.47 -18.24 -5.27
N GLU A 85 -2.90 -17.55 -6.27
CA GLU A 85 -1.50 -17.10 -6.25
C GLU A 85 -1.29 -15.97 -5.25
N ILE A 86 -2.25 -15.03 -5.11
CA ILE A 86 -2.19 -14.01 -4.06
C ILE A 86 -2.19 -14.66 -2.67
N VAL A 87 -3.06 -15.64 -2.42
CA VAL A 87 -3.10 -16.38 -1.14
C VAL A 87 -1.78 -17.11 -0.88
N LYS A 88 -1.21 -17.76 -1.89
CA LYS A 88 0.12 -18.41 -1.77
C LYS A 88 1.19 -17.39 -1.37
N LEU A 89 1.27 -16.26 -2.07
CA LEU A 89 2.26 -15.21 -1.79
C LEU A 89 2.10 -14.61 -0.38
N VAL A 90 0.87 -14.30 0.03
CA VAL A 90 0.59 -13.78 1.38
C VAL A 90 1.00 -14.81 2.45
N SER A 91 0.81 -16.11 2.20
CA SER A 91 1.24 -17.16 3.13
C SER A 91 2.76 -17.27 3.30
N MET A 92 3.55 -16.70 2.39
CA MET A 92 5.02 -16.68 2.48
C MET A 92 5.55 -15.62 3.44
N ARG A 93 4.74 -14.64 3.88
CA ARG A 93 5.16 -13.52 4.74
C ARG A 93 5.97 -13.92 5.98
N PRO A 94 5.63 -14.99 6.74
CA PRO A 94 6.44 -15.40 7.89
C PRO A 94 7.87 -15.78 7.54
N GLN A 95 8.12 -16.26 6.32
CA GLN A 95 9.47 -16.62 5.83
C GLN A 95 10.35 -15.38 5.64
N TYR A 96 9.74 -14.20 5.48
CA TYR A 96 10.39 -12.90 5.35
C TYR A 96 10.37 -12.08 6.66
N GLY A 97 9.84 -12.64 7.75
CA GLY A 97 9.74 -11.94 9.04
C GLY A 97 8.67 -10.85 9.08
N LEU A 98 7.59 -11.00 8.30
CA LEU A 98 6.48 -10.04 8.15
C LEU A 98 5.13 -10.56 8.69
#